data_AF-A0A398B098-F1
#
_entry.id   AF-A0A398B098-F1
#
_cell.length_a   1.000
_cell.length_b   1.000
_cell.length_c   1.000
_cell.angle_alpha   90.00
_cell.angle_beta   90.00
_cell.angle_gamma   90.00
#
_symmetry.space_group_name_H-M   'P 1'
#
loop_
_entity.id
_entity.type
_entity.pdbx_description
1 polymer ?
#
loop_
_entity_poly.entity_id
_entity_poly.type
_entity_poly.pdbx_seq_one_letter_code
_entity_poly.pdbx_strand_id
1 'polypeptide(L)'
;MVGIFGLIFSWGIPALLLWSVILSIRHMAKEPLSGGFIGRTITFFVSIYSYTLSSLASWLGLITILMGFAGFTEGAFFFSILFILFGGFLVYNYFPRFNMPD
;
A
#
# COMPACT_ATOMS: atom_id res chain seq x y z
N MET A 1 -7.53 -26.35 0.44
CA MET A 1 -8.37 -25.26 0.99
C MET A 1 -7.48 -24.03 1.18
N VAL A 2 -7.43 -23.14 0.19
CA VAL A 2 -6.86 -21.80 0.42
C VAL A 2 -7.97 -21.02 1.12
N GLY A 3 -7.90 -20.94 2.45
CA GLY A 3 -8.90 -20.20 3.24
C GLY A 3 -8.96 -18.74 2.82
N ILE A 4 -10.00 -18.03 3.25
CA ILE A 4 -10.20 -16.58 3.02
C ILE A 4 -8.91 -15.79 3.33
N PHE A 5 -8.16 -16.21 4.35
CA PHE A 5 -6.84 -15.66 4.69
C PHE A 5 -5.81 -15.80 3.58
N GLY A 6 -5.68 -16.96 2.94
CA GLY A 6 -4.73 -17.17 1.84
C GLY A 6 -5.17 -16.44 0.56
N LEU A 7 -6.47 -16.24 0.37
CA LEU A 7 -7.04 -15.48 -0.75
C LEU A 7 -6.74 -13.99 -0.58
N ILE A 8 -6.94 -13.44 0.62
CA ILE A 8 -6.57 -12.07 0.98
C ILE A 8 -5.05 -11.89 0.86
N PHE A 9 -4.25 -12.82 1.39
CA PHE A 9 -2.78 -12.76 1.32
C PHE A 9 -2.24 -12.72 -0.12
N SER A 10 -2.79 -13.58 -0.99
CA SER A 10 -2.31 -13.72 -2.37
C SER A 10 -2.86 -12.64 -3.30
N TRP A 11 -4.09 -12.17 -3.11
CA TRP A 11 -4.72 -11.19 -4.00
C TRP A 11 -4.57 -9.74 -3.53
N GLY A 12 -4.19 -9.50 -2.28
CA GLY A 12 -3.98 -8.13 -1.79
C GLY A 12 -2.84 -7.41 -2.50
N ILE A 13 -1.74 -8.10 -2.83
CA ILE A 13 -0.65 -7.52 -3.63
C ILE A 13 -1.13 -7.14 -5.04
N PRO A 14 -1.74 -8.03 -5.84
CA PRO A 14 -2.34 -7.66 -7.12
C PRO A 14 -3.36 -6.53 -7.04
N ALA A 15 -4.25 -6.54 -6.05
CA ALA A 15 -5.28 -5.51 -5.88
C ALA A 15 -4.68 -4.14 -5.58
N LEU A 16 -3.68 -4.09 -4.70
CA LEU A 16 -2.98 -2.86 -4.36
C LEU A 16 -2.11 -2.35 -5.52
N LEU A 17 -1.52 -3.23 -6.33
CA LEU A 17 -0.82 -2.86 -7.55
C LEU A 17 -1.77 -2.29 -8.61
N LEU A 18 -2.94 -2.90 -8.80
CA LEU A 18 -4.00 -2.38 -9.66
C LEU A 18 -4.44 -0.99 -9.20
N TRP A 19 -4.58 -0.81 -7.88
CA TRP A 19 -4.88 0.49 -7.29
C TRP A 19 -3.77 1.52 -7.54
N SER A 20 -2.49 1.14 -7.42
CA SER A 20 -1.35 2.00 -7.76
C SER A 20 -1.38 2.48 -9.21
N VAL A 21 -1.78 1.61 -10.14
CA VAL A 21 -1.94 1.97 -11.57
C VAL A 21 -3.07 2.97 -11.75
N ILE A 22 -4.25 2.73 -11.15
CA ILE A 22 -5.39 3.65 -11.20
C ILE A 22 -5.02 5.03 -10.64
N LEU A 23 -4.27 5.05 -9.54
CA LEU A 23 -3.80 6.28 -8.91
C LEU A 23 -2.81 7.04 -9.79
N SER A 24 -1.86 6.35 -10.42
CA SER A 24 -0.94 6.98 -11.37
C SER A 24 -1.68 7.63 -12.55
N ILE A 25 -2.70 6.97 -13.08
CA ILE A 25 -3.56 7.53 -14.15
C ILE A 25 -4.28 8.79 -13.68
N ARG A 26 -4.86 8.78 -12.46
CA ARG A 26 -5.53 9.96 -11.90
C ARG A 26 -4.57 11.12 -11.64
N HIS A 27 -3.36 10.84 -11.18
CA HIS A 27 -2.34 11.86 -10.95
C HIS A 27 -1.96 12.55 -12.26
N MET A 28 -1.72 11.78 -13.33
CA MET A 28 -1.44 12.32 -14.67
C MET A 28 -2.63 13.12 -15.24
N ALA A 29 -3.87 12.72 -14.93
CA ALA A 29 -5.07 13.43 -15.38
C ALA A 29 -5.27 14.80 -14.70
N LYS A 30 -4.71 14.98 -13.49
CA LYS A 30 -4.76 16.24 -12.73
C LYS A 30 -3.63 17.21 -13.05
N GLU A 31 -2.49 16.72 -13.53
CA GLU A 31 -1.36 17.59 -13.90
C GLU A 31 -1.69 18.44 -15.15
N PRO A 32 -1.44 19.76 -15.12
CA PRO A 32 -1.65 20.62 -16.29
C PRO A 32 -0.78 20.17 -17.47
N LEU A 33 -1.32 20.32 -18.69
CA LEU A 33 -0.73 19.93 -19.99
C LEU A 33 0.62 20.60 -20.35
N SER A 34 1.31 21.23 -19.40
CA SER A 34 2.49 22.07 -19.66
C SER A 34 3.81 21.29 -19.80
N GLY A 35 3.83 19.98 -19.58
CA GLY A 35 5.01 19.13 -19.74
C GLY A 35 5.04 18.37 -21.06
N GLY A 36 6.15 18.46 -21.80
CA GLY A 36 6.36 17.67 -23.02
C GLY A 36 6.22 16.15 -22.79
N PHE A 37 5.92 15.39 -23.85
CA PHE A 37 5.60 13.95 -23.81
C PHE A 37 6.57 13.12 -22.94
N ILE A 38 7.87 13.41 -23.01
CA ILE A 38 8.93 12.73 -22.23
C ILE A 38 8.79 12.98 -20.72
N GLY A 39 8.48 14.22 -20.32
CA GLY A 39 8.25 14.57 -18.91
C GLY A 39 7.06 13.80 -18.33
N ARG A 40 5.96 13.70 -19.09
CA ARG A 40 4.78 12.91 -18.71
C ARG A 40 5.08 11.42 -18.55
N THR A 41 5.87 10.83 -19.44
CA THR A 41 6.24 9.41 -19.34
C THR A 41 7.08 9.15 -18.09
N ILE A 42 8.03 10.03 -17.78
CA ILE A 42 8.86 9.91 -16.57
C ILE A 42 7.99 10.05 -15.31
N THR A 43 7.13 11.08 -15.23
CA THR A 43 6.22 11.27 -14.09
C THR A 43 5.29 10.07 -13.90
N PHE A 44 4.82 9.44 -14.98
CA PHE A 44 4.01 8.22 -14.92
C PHE A 44 4.75 7.04 -14.31
N PHE A 45 5.97 6.74 -14.79
CA PHE A 45 6.77 5.64 -14.26
C PHE A 45 7.19 5.89 -12.81
N VAL A 46 7.57 7.12 -12.47
CA VAL A 46 7.89 7.52 -11.09
C VAL A 46 6.67 7.37 -10.18
N SER A 47 5.50 7.81 -10.65
CA SER A 47 4.24 7.66 -9.91
C SER A 47 3.87 6.19 -9.72
N ILE A 48 3.97 5.36 -10.76
CA ILE A 48 3.75 3.90 -10.63
C ILE A 48 4.69 3.31 -9.59
N TYR A 49 5.98 3.62 -9.65
CA TYR A 49 6.96 3.09 -8.72
C TYR A 49 6.66 3.52 -7.28
N SER A 50 6.41 4.82 -7.06
CA SER A 50 6.09 5.38 -5.76
C SER A 50 4.80 4.79 -5.17
N TYR A 51 3.73 4.71 -5.97
CA TYR A 51 2.47 4.11 -5.53
C TYR A 51 2.59 2.59 -5.35
N THR A 52 3.45 1.90 -6.09
CA THR A 52 3.71 0.46 -5.93
C THR A 52 4.43 0.19 -4.62
N LEU A 53 5.48 0.96 -4.32
CA LEU A 53 6.21 0.85 -3.07
C LEU A 53 5.33 1.18 -1.87
N SER A 54 4.53 2.24 -2.00
CA SER A 54 3.53 2.65 -1.00
C SER A 54 2.49 1.55 -0.75
N SER A 55 1.94 0.98 -1.83
CA SER A 55 1.04 -0.18 -1.79
C SER A 55 1.66 -1.38 -1.07
N LEU A 56 2.91 -1.71 -1.36
CA LEU A 56 3.60 -2.83 -0.75
C LEU A 56 3.87 -2.58 0.74
N ALA A 57 4.29 -1.37 1.11
CA ALA A 57 4.49 -0.99 2.50
C ALA A 57 3.18 -1.01 3.30
N SER A 58 2.08 -0.50 2.72
CA SER A 58 0.75 -0.60 3.33
C SER A 58 0.28 -2.05 3.46
N TRP A 59 0.60 -2.90 2.48
CA TRP A 59 0.24 -4.32 2.54
C TRP A 59 0.97 -5.05 3.67
N LEU A 60 2.27 -4.81 3.79
CA LEU A 60 3.06 -5.30 4.91
C LEU A 60 2.50 -4.80 6.23
N GLY A 61 2.09 -3.53 6.30
CA GLY A 61 1.44 -2.97 7.48
C GLY A 61 0.18 -3.73 7.90
N LEU A 62 -0.72 -4.05 6.95
CA LEU A 62 -1.92 -4.85 7.22
C LEU A 62 -1.58 -6.26 7.72
N ILE A 63 -0.56 -6.90 7.14
CA ILE A 63 -0.07 -8.20 7.59
C ILE A 63 0.46 -8.11 9.01
N THR A 64 1.25 -7.08 9.33
CA THR A 64 1.81 -6.88 10.67
C THR A 64 0.71 -6.69 11.70
N ILE A 65 -0.36 -5.93 11.38
CA ILE A 65 -1.53 -5.78 12.27
C ILE A 65 -2.18 -7.14 12.54
N LEU A 66 -2.42 -7.95 11.51
CA LEU A 66 -3.02 -9.28 11.65
C LEU A 66 -2.16 -10.22 12.49
N MET A 67 -0.84 -10.21 12.28
CA MET A 67 0.11 -10.97 13.09
C MET A 67 0.12 -10.51 14.54
N GLY A 68 0.01 -9.19 14.79
CA GLY A 68 -0.11 -8.66 16.14
C GLY A 68 -1.39 -9.12 16.83
N PHE A 69 -2.53 -9.18 16.13
CA PHE A 69 -3.75 -9.77 16.69
C PHE A 69 -3.61 -11.26 17.02
N ALA A 70 -2.95 -12.03 16.15
CA ALA A 70 -2.66 -13.44 16.42
C ALA A 70 -1.71 -13.63 17.61
N GLY A 71 -0.73 -12.74 17.79
CA GLY A 71 0.20 -12.80 18.93
C GLY A 71 -0.49 -12.72 20.30
N PHE A 72 -1.67 -12.09 20.40
CA PHE A 72 -2.44 -12.07 21.64
C PHE A 72 -2.96 -13.46 22.03
N THR A 73 -3.23 -14.34 21.06
CA THR A 73 -3.67 -15.72 21.36
C THR A 73 -2.55 -16.59 21.88
N GLU A 74 -1.29 -16.21 21.61
CA GLU A 74 -0.08 -16.93 22.05
C GLU A 74 0.54 -16.33 23.32
N GLY A 75 -0.09 -15.30 23.91
CA GLY A 75 0.41 -14.63 25.12
C GLY A 75 1.58 -13.67 24.88
N ALA A 76 1.92 -13.37 23.62
CA ALA A 76 3.00 -12.46 23.24
C ALA A 76 2.55 -10.97 23.30
N PHE A 77 2.02 -10.52 24.44
CA PHE A 77 1.36 -9.21 24.59
C PHE A 77 2.19 -8.02 24.11
N PHE A 78 3.46 -7.93 24.53
CA PHE A 78 4.32 -6.79 24.17
C PHE A 78 4.59 -6.73 22.66
N PHE A 79 4.98 -7.85 22.05
CA PHE A 79 5.22 -7.94 20.60
C PHE A 79 3.95 -7.71 19.79
N SER A 80 2.80 -8.18 20.27
CA SER A 80 1.50 -7.98 19.64
C SER A 80 1.14 -6.50 19.50
N ILE A 81 1.32 -5.74 20.59
CA ILE A 81 1.08 -4.29 20.59
C ILE A 81 2.05 -3.58 19.64
N LEU A 82 3.35 -3.91 19.69
CA LEU A 82 4.34 -3.32 18.78
C LEU A 82 4.01 -3.59 17.31
N PHE A 83 3.59 -4.81 16.98
CA PHE A 83 3.21 -5.20 15.62
C PHE A 83 1.98 -4.45 15.14
N ILE A 84 0.96 -4.28 15.98
CA ILE A 84 -0.23 -3.49 15.63
C ILE A 84 0.13 -2.02 15.41
N LEU A 85 0.92 -1.42 16.31
CA LEU A 85 1.33 -0.02 16.19
C LEU A 85 2.20 0.21 14.95
N PHE A 86 3.19 -0.65 14.72
CA PHE A 86 4.07 -0.56 13.55
C PHE A 86 3.29 -0.79 12.24
N GLY A 87 2.41 -1.78 12.22
CA GLY A 87 1.57 -2.04 11.05
C GLY A 87 0.60 -0.89 10.78
N GLY A 88 0.01 -0.30 11.83
CA GLY A 88 -0.81 0.91 11.73
C GLY A 88 -0.03 2.11 11.20
N PHE A 89 1.20 2.31 11.65
CA PHE A 89 2.11 3.34 11.14
C PHE A 89 2.39 3.15 9.64
N LEU A 90 2.68 1.92 9.20
CA LEU A 90 2.93 1.62 7.80
C LEU A 90 1.69 1.88 6.92
N VAL A 91 0.51 1.45 7.37
CA VAL A 91 -0.73 1.74 6.63
C VAL A 91 -0.97 3.24 6.59
N TYR A 92 -0.88 3.96 7.70
CA TYR A 92 -1.18 5.39 7.74
C TYR A 92 -0.28 6.22 6.80
N ASN A 93 1.03 5.97 6.80
CA ASN A 93 1.99 6.77 6.02
C ASN A 93 2.12 6.33 4.56
N TYR A 94 1.83 5.06 4.25
CA TYR A 94 2.08 4.50 2.93
C TYR A 94 0.81 4.05 2.21
N PHE A 95 -0.38 4.22 2.78
CA PHE A 95 -1.60 3.92 2.02
C PHE A 95 -1.66 4.83 0.78
N PRO A 96 -1.71 4.28 -0.44
CA PRO A 96 -1.53 5.05 -1.68
C PRO A 96 -2.46 6.25 -1.86
N ARG A 97 -3.66 6.21 -1.24
CA ARG A 97 -4.64 7.29 -1.29
C ARG A 97 -4.24 8.52 -0.47
N PHE A 98 -3.51 8.37 0.64
CA PHE A 98 -3.10 9.49 1.49
C PHE A 98 -1.92 10.28 0.92
N ASN A 99 -1.14 9.66 0.02
CA ASN A 99 0.03 10.28 -0.60
C ASN A 99 -0.29 10.96 -1.96
N MET A 100 -1.56 11.13 -2.31
CA MET A 100 -1.94 11.92 -3.48
C MET A 100 -1.98 13.41 -3.11
N PRO A 101 -1.29 14.29 -3.86
CA PRO A 101 -1.53 15.72 -3.77
C PRO A 101 -2.96 16.05 -4.27
N ASP A 102 -3.62 16.97 -3.58
CA ASP A 102 -4.99 17.41 -3.85
C ASP A 102 -5.18 17.97 -5.27
#